data_AF-W6RQL9-F1
#
_entry.id   AF-W6RQL9-F1
#
_cell.length_a   1.000
_cell.length_b   1.000
_cell.length_c   1.000
_cell.angle_alpha   90.00
_cell.angle_beta   90.00
_cell.angle_gamma   90.00
#
_symmetry.space_group_name_H-M   'P 1'
#
loop_
_entity.id
_entity.type
_entity.pdbx_description
1 polymer ?
#
loop_
_entity_poly.entity_id
_entity_poly.type
_entity_poly.pdbx_seq_one_letter_code
_entity_poly.pdbx_strand_id
1 'polypeptide(L)'
;MVEDRSIFRKRNWLATVRGIVAHSVSGPEVETAPCKLLLGNAILHVARLDASVCSTASATIELEGITLDCDECRRLALKYGDRLEVRE
;
A
#
# COMPACT_ATOMS: atom_id res chain seq x y z
N MET A 1 10.65 15.65 4.53
CA MET A 1 10.28 14.34 3.98
C MET A 1 10.19 13.38 5.15
N VAL A 2 9.10 12.63 5.30
CA VAL A 2 8.96 11.68 6.41
C VAL A 2 9.97 10.55 6.23
N GLU A 3 10.77 10.28 7.25
CA GLU A 3 11.83 9.27 7.16
C GLU A 3 11.23 7.85 7.09
N ASP A 4 11.77 7.02 6.20
CA ASP A 4 11.41 5.59 6.05
C ASP A 4 11.29 4.83 7.37
N ARG A 5 12.15 5.18 8.33
CA ARG A 5 12.19 4.55 9.65
C ARG A 5 10.97 4.90 10.50
N SER A 6 10.41 6.09 10.31
CA SER A 6 9.16 6.52 10.93
C SER A 6 7.98 5.73 10.36
N ILE A 7 7.92 5.58 9.04
CA ILE A 7 6.91 4.77 8.34
C ILE A 7 6.98 3.31 8.81
N PHE A 8 8.17 2.72 8.83
CA PHE A 8 8.37 1.34 9.30
C PHE A 8 7.93 1.13 10.76
N ARG A 9 8.17 2.10 11.65
CA ARG A 9 7.73 2.03 13.04
C ARG A 9 6.20 2.00 13.17
N LYS A 10 5.48 2.60 12.23
CA LYS A 10 4.02 2.62 12.18
C LYS A 10 3.41 1.44 11.43
N ARG A 11 4.18 0.40 11.07
CA ARG A 11 3.68 -0.75 10.28
C ARG A 11 2.43 -1.43 10.87
N ASN A 12 2.26 -1.43 12.19
CA ASN A 12 1.10 -2.01 12.89
C ASN A 12 -0.09 -1.04 13.02
N TRP A 13 -0.05 0.12 12.37
CA TRP A 13 -1.11 1.13 12.47
C TRP A 13 -2.07 0.97 11.29
N LEU A 14 -3.35 1.27 11.50
CA LEU A 14 -4.35 1.25 10.44
C LEU A 14 -4.12 2.41 9.47
N ALA A 15 -3.78 2.06 8.24
CA ALA A 15 -3.68 2.98 7.12
C ALA A 15 -4.90 2.84 6.21
N THR A 16 -5.27 3.94 5.56
CA THR A 16 -6.31 3.94 4.53
C THR A 16 -5.66 3.66 3.19
N VAL A 17 -6.15 2.67 2.45
CA VAL A 17 -5.62 2.32 1.13
C VAL A 17 -6.68 2.62 0.09
N ARG A 18 -6.27 3.24 -1.01
CA ARG A 18 -7.12 3.63 -2.14
C ARG A 18 -6.59 3.02 -3.43
N GLY A 19 -7.48 2.80 -4.39
CA GLY A 19 -7.10 2.37 -5.74
C GLY A 19 -6.53 0.95 -5.80
N ILE A 20 -6.95 0.06 -4.89
CA ILE A 20 -6.64 -1.36 -5.01
C ILE A 20 -7.58 -1.97 -6.04
N VAL A 21 -7.04 -2.68 -7.02
CA VAL A 21 -7.84 -3.47 -7.97
C VAL A 21 -8.00 -4.86 -7.37
N ALA A 22 -9.18 -5.17 -6.86
CA ALA A 22 -9.56 -6.56 -6.65
C ALA A 22 -9.92 -7.12 -8.03
N HIS A 23 -9.18 -8.12 -8.51
CA HIS A 23 -9.58 -8.83 -9.73
C HIS A 23 -10.93 -9.53 -9.47
N SER A 24 -12.02 -8.93 -9.93
CA SER A 24 -13.29 -9.64 -10.09
C SER A 24 -13.26 -10.40 -11.43
N VAL A 25 -14.02 -11.50 -11.52
CA VAL A 25 -14.03 -12.45 -12.64
C VAL A 25 -14.48 -11.81 -13.98
N SER A 26 -14.87 -10.54 -13.98
CA SER A 26 -15.47 -9.83 -15.12
C SER A 26 -14.66 -8.67 -15.70
N GLY A 27 -13.44 -8.40 -15.20
CA GLY A 27 -12.56 -7.33 -15.71
C GLY A 27 -11.90 -6.53 -14.58
N PRO A 28 -11.07 -5.51 -14.89
CA PRO A 28 -10.48 -4.65 -13.87
C PRO A 28 -11.55 -3.72 -13.30
N GLU A 29 -12.29 -4.17 -12.29
CA GLU A 29 -13.01 -3.26 -11.41
C GLU A 29 -12.00 -2.67 -10.43
N VAL A 30 -11.67 -1.39 -10.62
CA VAL A 30 -10.98 -0.63 -9.59
C VAL A 30 -11.96 -0.49 -8.44
N GLU A 31 -11.71 -1.15 -7.31
CA GLU A 31 -12.45 -0.84 -6.09
C GLU A 31 -12.18 0.62 -5.76
N THR A 32 -13.19 1.45 -5.99
CA THR A 32 -13.14 2.90 -5.74
C THR A 32 -13.32 3.22 -4.27
N ALA A 33 -13.69 2.23 -3.44
CA ALA A 33 -13.89 2.41 -2.01
C ALA A 33 -12.54 2.28 -1.26
N PRO A 34 -12.19 3.24 -0.39
CA PRO A 34 -11.02 3.11 0.48
C PRO A 34 -11.22 1.95 1.47
N CYS A 35 -10.21 1.10 1.62
CA CYS A 35 -10.17 0.07 2.65
C CYS A 35 -9.16 0.42 3.75
N LYS A 36 -9.27 -0.22 4.92
CA LYS A 36 -8.31 -0.04 6.02
C LYS A 36 -7.50 -1.30 6.20
N LEU A 37 -6.18 -1.17 6.15
CA LEU A 37 -5.24 -2.27 6.35
C LEU A 37 -4.14 -1.83 7.31
N LEU A 38 -3.52 -2.77 8.01
CA LEU A 38 -2.29 -2.48 8.75
C LEU A 38 -1.24 -1.99 7.75
N LEU A 39 -0.56 -0.88 8.05
CA LEU A 39 0.33 -0.18 7.13
C LEU A 39 1.37 -1.12 6.49
N GLY A 40 1.91 -2.06 7.26
CA GLY A 40 2.87 -3.04 6.75
C GLY A 40 2.26 -3.95 5.67
N ASN A 41 1.04 -4.46 5.91
CA ASN A 41 0.29 -5.23 4.91
C ASN A 41 -0.10 -4.38 3.72
N ALA A 42 -0.54 -3.15 3.95
CA ALA A 42 -0.89 -2.21 2.89
C ALA A 42 0.30 -1.96 1.96
N ILE A 43 1.48 -1.67 2.51
CA ILE A 43 2.70 -1.43 1.74
C ILE A 43 3.06 -2.68 0.92
N LEU A 44 3.05 -3.87 1.51
CA LEU A 44 3.36 -5.11 0.81
C LEU A 44 2.32 -5.44 -0.27
N HIS A 45 1.04 -5.17 -0.01
CA HIS A 45 -0.04 -5.40 -0.95
C HIS A 45 0.09 -4.48 -2.18
N VAL A 46 0.25 -3.18 -1.96
CA VAL A 46 0.44 -2.18 -3.04
C VAL A 46 1.75 -2.42 -3.80
N ALA A 47 2.84 -2.76 -3.10
CA ALA A 47 4.13 -3.06 -3.73
C ALA A 47 4.09 -4.27 -4.67
N ARG A 48 3.15 -5.21 -4.47
CA ARG A 48 2.96 -6.41 -5.29
C ARG A 48 2.04 -6.18 -6.50
N LEU A 49 1.36 -5.04 -6.59
CA LEU A 49 0.54 -4.72 -7.76
C LEU A 49 1.42 -4.59 -9.01
N ASP A 50 0.90 -5.04 -10.15
CA ASP A 50 1.50 -4.76 -11.45
C ASP A 50 1.70 -3.25 -11.65
N ALA A 51 2.83 -2.84 -12.23
CA ALA A 51 3.17 -1.42 -12.40
C ALA A 51 2.10 -0.68 -13.20
N SER A 52 1.57 -1.30 -14.25
CA SER A 52 0.47 -0.77 -15.05
C SER A 52 -0.79 -0.56 -14.21
N VAL A 53 -1.16 -1.53 -13.38
CA VAL A 53 -2.32 -1.46 -12.49
C VAL A 53 -2.16 -0.36 -11.45
N CYS A 54 -0.97 -0.26 -10.85
CA CYS A 54 -0.66 0.73 -9.83
C CYS A 54 -0.76 2.16 -10.37
N SER A 55 -0.25 2.39 -11.59
CA SER A 55 -0.38 3.67 -12.29
C SER A 55 -1.81 3.97 -12.72
N THR A 56 -2.53 2.99 -13.28
CA THR A 56 -3.92 3.21 -13.74
C THR A 56 -4.88 3.45 -12.58
N ALA A 57 -4.74 2.73 -11.48
CA ALA A 57 -5.61 2.86 -10.33
C ALA A 57 -5.19 3.98 -9.36
N SER A 58 -4.01 4.60 -9.58
CA SER A 58 -3.43 5.61 -8.69
C SER A 58 -3.43 5.14 -7.23
N ALA A 59 -2.94 3.91 -7.01
CA ALA A 59 -2.99 3.27 -5.71
C ALA A 59 -2.16 4.05 -4.68
N THR A 60 -2.77 4.39 -3.54
CA THR A 60 -2.13 5.21 -2.50
C THR A 60 -2.47 4.71 -1.11
N ILE A 61 -1.53 4.89 -0.19
CA ILE A 61 -1.71 4.59 1.24
C ILE A 61 -1.63 5.90 2.02
N GLU A 62 -2.63 6.17 2.86
CA GLU A 62 -2.70 7.35 3.71
C GLU A 62 -2.66 6.96 5.20
N LEU A 63 -1.73 7.57 5.95
CA LEU A 63 -1.63 7.41 7.39
C LEU A 63 -1.13 8.71 8.05
N GLU A 64 -1.95 9.35 8.88
CA GLU A 64 -1.58 10.55 9.65
C GLU A 64 -0.88 11.66 8.81
N GLY A 65 -1.42 11.97 7.63
CA GLY A 65 -0.83 12.97 6.73
C GLY A 65 0.42 12.49 5.97
N ILE A 66 0.79 11.22 6.10
CA ILE A 66 1.73 10.54 5.20
C ILE A 66 0.91 9.94 4.06
N THR A 67 1.31 10.24 2.83
CA THR A 67 0.80 9.57 1.63
C THR A 67 1.95 8.79 1.02
N LEU A 68 1.73 7.51 0.72
CA LEU A 68 2.68 6.66 0.02
C LEU A 68 2.10 6.27 -1.34
N ASP A 69 2.85 6.52 -2.39
CA ASP A 69 2.54 6.03 -3.73
C ASP A 69 3.10 4.62 -3.98
N CYS A 70 2.84 4.10 -5.17
CA CYS A 70 3.32 2.80 -5.64
C CYS A 70 4.85 2.63 -5.57
N ASP A 71 5.60 3.65 -5.98
CA ASP A 71 7.06 3.59 -6.02
C ASP A 71 7.64 3.66 -4.61
N GLU A 72 7.06 4.48 -3.75
CA GLU A 72 7.40 4.53 -2.33
C GLU A 72 7.11 3.20 -1.64
N CYS A 73 5.95 2.59 -1.92
CA CYS A 73 5.61 1.27 -1.38
C CYS A 73 6.60 0.20 -1.84
N ARG A 74 6.95 0.15 -3.13
CA ARG A 74 7.97 -0.78 -3.66
C ARG A 74 9.32 -0.56 -3.01
N ARG A 75 9.75 0.70 -2.88
CA ARG A 75 11.02 1.06 -2.25
C ARG A 75 11.06 0.63 -0.77
N LEU A 76 9.98 0.84 -0.04
CA LEU A 76 9.85 0.42 1.37
C LEU A 76 9.82 -1.11 1.48
N ALA A 77 9.09 -1.80 0.60
CA ALA A 77 9.06 -3.25 0.53
C ALA A 77 10.44 -3.85 0.22
N LEU A 78 11.19 -3.29 -0.73
CA LEU A 78 12.57 -3.70 -1.02
C LEU A 78 13.52 -3.47 0.16
N LYS A 79 13.33 -2.36 0.89
CA LYS A 79 14.20 -1.97 2.00
C LYS A 79 13.94 -2.75 3.29
N TYR A 80 12.68 -3.03 3.60
CA TYR A 80 12.29 -3.65 4.87
C TYR A 80 11.79 -5.09 4.71
N GLY A 81 11.43 -5.52 3.50
CA GLY A 81 11.08 -6.91 3.17
C GLY A 81 10.03 -7.50 4.11
N ASP A 82 10.29 -8.73 4.54
CA ASP A 82 9.42 -9.48 5.46
C ASP A 82 9.19 -8.79 6.81
N ARG A 83 10.02 -7.81 7.18
CA ARG A 83 9.85 -7.06 8.44
C ARG A 83 8.64 -6.13 8.42
N LEU A 84 8.10 -5.83 7.24
CA LEU A 84 6.84 -5.11 7.06
C LEU A 84 5.62 -6.03 7.17
N GLU A 85 5.76 -7.35 7.14
CA GLU A 85 4.61 -8.25 7.26
C GLU A 85 3.97 -8.08 8.64
N VAL A 86 2.67 -7.76 8.66
CA VAL A 86 1.89 -7.65 9.89
C VAL A 86 0.69 -8.56 9.75
N ARG A 87 0.88 -9.85 10.04
CA ARG A 87 -0.20 -10.84 10.01
C ARG A 87 -1.43 -10.36 10.80
N GLU A 88 -2.61 -10.62 10.25
CA GLU A 88 -3.92 -10.23 10.81
C GLU A 88 -4.21 -10.85 12.18
#